data_AF-A0A9W8IVP1-F1
#
_entry.id   AF-A0A9W8IVP1-F1
#
_cell.length_a   1.000
_cell.length_b   1.000
_cell.length_c   1.000
_cell.angle_alpha   90.00
_cell.angle_beta   90.00
_cell.angle_gamma   90.00
#
_symmetry.space_group_name_H-M   'P 1'
#
loop_
_entity.id
_entity.type
_entity.pdbx_description
1 polymer ?
#
loop_
_entity_poly.entity_id
_entity_poly.type
_entity_poly.pdbx_seq_one_letter_code
_entity_poly.pdbx_strand_id
1 'polypeptide(L)'
;MGHSFADRFERTSTLSDIAEAVSALRRSAELTPAGHPDLPGTLNNLGRSLSRRFERTGALSDIAESISIQQQAVELTPARHSTLPGMLYNLGNSFWHRSVLTRSGNDLNISIALFISGATRGYGPPISEIGSSQTLGFPFLQASS
;
A
#
# COMPACT_ATOMS: atom_id res chain seq x y z
N MET A 1 3.97 2.04 38.41
CA MET A 1 2.57 1.93 37.96
C MET A 1 2.15 3.01 36.93
N GLY A 2 2.96 4.03 36.60
CA GLY A 2 2.59 5.06 35.61
C GLY A 2 2.87 4.70 34.13
N HIS A 3 3.91 3.91 33.86
CA HIS A 3 4.32 3.59 32.48
C HIS A 3 3.24 2.83 31.68
N SER A 4 2.58 1.83 32.28
CA SER A 4 1.52 1.07 31.60
C SER A 4 0.26 1.89 31.29
N PHE A 5 -0.01 2.95 32.08
CA PHE A 5 -1.13 3.86 31.80
C PHE A 5 -0.79 4.87 30.71
N ALA A 6 0.44 5.41 30.71
CA ALA A 6 0.92 6.29 29.65
C ALA A 6 0.92 5.57 28.29
N ASP A 7 1.51 4.37 28.21
CA ASP A 7 1.56 3.58 26.98
C ASP A 7 0.16 3.25 26.44
N ARG A 8 -0.77 2.91 27.34
CA ARG A 8 -2.17 2.62 26.95
C ARG A 8 -2.89 3.87 26.49
N PHE A 9 -2.66 5.01 27.14
CA PHE A 9 -3.26 6.29 26.76
C PHE A 9 -2.75 6.72 25.38
N GLU A 10 -1.42 6.74 25.19
CA GLU A 10 -0.80 7.08 23.91
C GLU A 10 -1.27 6.18 22.77
N ARG A 11 -1.35 4.86 23.01
CA ARG A 11 -1.87 3.91 22.01
C ARG A 11 -3.33 4.18 21.66
N THR A 12 -4.16 4.55 22.64
CA THR A 12 -5.58 4.83 22.42
C THR A 12 -5.79 6.14 21.66
N SER A 13 -5.08 7.20 22.05
CA SER A 13 -5.10 8.48 21.34
C SER A 13 -4.62 8.31 19.90
N THR A 14 -3.49 7.64 19.70
CA THR A 14 -2.94 7.35 18.36
C THR A 14 -3.92 6.55 17.49
N LEU A 15 -4.64 5.59 18.07
CA LEU A 15 -5.62 4.80 17.32
C LEU A 15 -6.84 5.65 16.89
N SER A 16 -7.28 6.57 17.75
CA SER A 16 -8.33 7.55 17.41
C SER A 16 -7.89 8.44 16.25
N ASP A 17 -6.67 8.99 16.33
CA ASP A 17 -6.11 9.84 15.28
C ASP A 17 -6.02 9.11 13.93
N ILE A 18 -5.60 7.84 13.95
CA ILE A 18 -5.56 7.00 12.73
C ILE A 18 -6.98 6.76 12.19
N ALA A 19 -7.96 6.50 13.05
CA ALA A 19 -9.34 6.28 12.62
C ALA A 19 -9.96 7.54 11.98
N GLU A 20 -9.71 8.70 12.57
CA GLU A 20 -10.12 10.00 12.01
C GLU A 20 -9.45 10.27 10.67
N ALA A 21 -8.15 10.02 10.55
CA ALA A 21 -7.42 10.15 9.29
C ALA A 21 -7.99 9.24 8.20
N VAL A 22 -8.33 7.98 8.52
CA VAL A 22 -8.98 7.05 7.58
C VAL A 22 -10.33 7.59 7.12
N SER A 23 -11.17 8.06 8.04
CA SER A 23 -12.49 8.63 7.69
C SER A 23 -12.38 9.89 6.83
N ALA A 24 -11.45 10.79 7.16
CA ALA A 24 -11.22 12.02 6.39
C ALA A 24 -10.70 11.70 4.97
N LEU A 25 -9.74 10.78 4.85
CA LEU A 25 -9.18 10.38 3.56
C LEU A 25 -10.19 9.61 2.70
N ARG A 26 -11.05 8.78 3.29
CA ARG A 26 -12.18 8.15 2.57
C ARG A 26 -13.13 9.19 2.00
N ARG A 27 -13.57 10.14 2.83
CA ARG A 27 -14.44 11.23 2.37
C ARG A 27 -13.78 12.07 1.29
N SER A 28 -12.49 12.34 1.43
CA SER A 28 -11.71 13.04 0.40
C SER A 28 -11.69 12.27 -0.92
N ALA A 29 -11.47 10.95 -0.87
CA ALA A 29 -11.48 10.10 -2.07
C ALA A 29 -12.87 10.05 -2.74
N GLU A 30 -13.95 9.97 -1.96
CA GLU A 30 -15.33 9.97 -2.45
C GLU A 30 -15.73 11.30 -3.11
N LEU A 31 -15.21 12.42 -2.60
CA LEU A 31 -15.47 13.76 -3.15
C LEU A 31 -14.57 14.09 -4.35
N THR A 32 -13.48 13.35 -4.55
CA THR A 32 -12.52 13.61 -5.61
C THR A 32 -12.94 12.86 -6.88
N PRO A 33 -13.13 13.55 -8.02
CA PRO A 33 -13.47 12.89 -9.27
C PRO A 33 -12.41 11.87 -9.72
N ALA A 34 -12.84 10.79 -10.37
CA ALA A 34 -11.96 9.69 -10.80
C ALA A 34 -10.77 10.10 -11.69
N GLY A 35 -10.85 11.24 -12.38
CA GLY A 35 -9.78 11.77 -13.23
C GLY A 35 -8.90 12.84 -12.57
N HIS A 36 -9.10 13.14 -11.29
CA HIS A 36 -8.36 14.20 -10.61
C HIS A 36 -6.91 13.76 -10.29
N PRO A 37 -5.89 14.60 -10.57
CA PRO A 37 -4.48 14.24 -10.37
C PRO A 37 -4.11 13.93 -8.91
N ASP A 38 -4.88 14.45 -7.94
CA ASP A 38 -4.64 14.21 -6.51
C ASP A 38 -5.30 12.93 -5.96
N LEU A 39 -6.19 12.28 -6.74
CA LEU A 39 -6.88 11.07 -6.30
C LEU A 39 -5.91 9.93 -5.97
N PRO A 40 -4.90 9.61 -6.81
CA PRO A 40 -3.93 8.56 -6.50
C PRO A 40 -3.15 8.83 -5.21
N GLY A 41 -2.78 10.10 -4.96
CA GLY A 41 -2.10 10.50 -3.72
C GLY A 41 -2.99 10.31 -2.49
N THR A 42 -4.27 10.68 -2.60
CA THR A 42 -5.28 10.50 -1.55
C THR A 42 -5.49 9.03 -1.22
N LEU A 43 -5.66 8.18 -2.24
CA LEU A 43 -5.81 6.73 -2.09
C LEU A 43 -4.55 6.10 -1.46
N ASN A 44 -3.35 6.47 -1.93
CA ASN A 44 -2.11 5.97 -1.33
C ASN A 44 -2.01 6.34 0.16
N ASN A 45 -2.39 7.57 0.54
CA ASN A 45 -2.40 7.99 1.94
C ASN A 45 -3.46 7.23 2.76
N LEU A 46 -4.64 6.97 2.19
CA LEU A 46 -5.68 6.17 2.82
C LEU A 46 -5.18 4.74 3.12
N GLY A 47 -4.55 4.09 2.14
CA GLY A 47 -3.95 2.77 2.34
C GLY A 47 -2.86 2.78 3.41
N ARG A 48 -1.99 3.80 3.45
CA ARG A 48 -0.98 3.93 4.52
C ARG A 48 -1.61 4.03 5.91
N SER A 49 -2.69 4.82 6.06
CA SER A 49 -3.40 4.95 7.33
C SER A 49 -4.05 3.63 7.75
N LEU A 50 -4.61 2.86 6.80
CA LEU A 50 -5.14 1.52 7.06
C LEU A 50 -4.05 0.53 7.47
N SER A 51 -2.88 0.53 6.81
CA SER A 51 -1.73 -0.31 7.22
C SER A 51 -1.24 0.03 8.63
N ARG A 52 -1.20 1.32 8.99
CA ARG A 52 -0.87 1.74 10.36
C ARG A 52 -1.92 1.31 11.38
N ARG A 53 -3.21 1.37 11.01
CA ARG A 53 -4.30 0.87 11.87
C ARG A 53 -4.16 -0.64 12.08
N PHE A 54 -3.81 -1.37 11.04
CA PHE A 54 -3.50 -2.79 11.10
C PHE A 54 -2.32 -3.09 12.04
N GLU A 55 -1.20 -2.37 11.95
CA GLU A 55 -0.05 -2.59 12.86
C GLU A 55 -0.42 -2.44 14.33
N ARG A 56 -1.42 -1.61 14.65
CA ARG A 56 -1.89 -1.36 16.02
C ARG A 56 -2.99 -2.33 16.48
N THR A 57 -3.80 -2.84 15.56
CA THR A 57 -5.01 -3.64 15.88
C THR A 57 -4.91 -5.10 15.49
N GLY A 58 -4.04 -5.45 14.54
CA GLY A 58 -3.95 -6.77 13.92
C GLY A 58 -5.13 -7.12 12.99
N ALA A 59 -6.02 -6.16 12.68
CA ALA A 59 -7.24 -6.43 11.94
C ALA A 59 -6.96 -6.73 10.45
N LEU A 60 -7.09 -8.00 10.04
CA LEU A 60 -6.82 -8.42 8.66
C LEU A 60 -7.70 -7.69 7.61
N SER A 61 -8.88 -7.20 8.00
CA SER A 61 -9.71 -6.35 7.14
C SER A 61 -9.00 -5.08 6.72
N ASP A 62 -8.22 -4.46 7.62
CA ASP A 62 -7.55 -3.19 7.37
C ASP A 62 -6.42 -3.35 6.37
N ILE A 63 -5.63 -4.42 6.49
CA ILE A 63 -4.52 -4.67 5.55
C ILE A 63 -5.05 -5.12 4.17
N ALA A 64 -6.15 -5.87 4.12
CA ALA A 64 -6.79 -6.24 2.87
C ALA A 64 -7.34 -5.01 2.13
N GLU A 65 -8.00 -4.11 2.85
CA GLU A 65 -8.49 -2.85 2.29
C GLU A 65 -7.34 -1.93 1.86
N SER A 66 -6.29 -1.82 2.66
CA SER A 66 -5.08 -1.06 2.32
C SER A 66 -4.50 -1.49 0.97
N ILE A 67 -4.35 -2.81 0.77
CA ILE A 67 -3.83 -3.38 -0.48
C ILE A 67 -4.73 -3.02 -1.66
N SER A 68 -6.05 -3.19 -1.52
CA SER A 68 -7.00 -2.88 -2.59
C SER A 68 -6.96 -1.40 -3.01
N ILE A 69 -6.89 -0.50 -2.02
CA ILE A 69 -6.85 0.95 -2.27
C ILE A 69 -5.51 1.38 -2.87
N GLN A 70 -4.39 0.82 -2.39
CA GLN A 70 -3.07 1.10 -2.95
C GLN A 70 -2.90 0.56 -4.37
N GLN A 71 -3.54 -0.56 -4.71
CA GLN A 71 -3.62 -1.05 -6.10
C GLN A 71 -4.33 -0.05 -7.01
N GLN A 72 -5.50 0.45 -6.59
CA GLN A 72 -6.22 1.49 -7.34
C GLN A 72 -5.38 2.76 -7.51
N ALA A 73 -4.64 3.18 -6.48
CA ALA A 73 -3.73 4.32 -6.57
C ALA A 73 -2.63 4.10 -7.63
N VAL A 74 -2.06 2.90 -7.69
CA VAL A 74 -1.04 2.54 -8.69
C VAL A 74 -1.62 2.50 -10.09
N GLU A 75 -2.82 1.93 -10.28
CA GLU A 75 -3.51 1.85 -11.57
C GLU A 75 -3.87 3.23 -12.14
N LEU A 76 -4.27 4.16 -11.27
CA LEU A 76 -4.59 5.53 -11.66
C LEU A 76 -3.35 6.42 -11.89
N THR A 77 -2.16 5.97 -11.47
CA THR A 77 -0.92 6.75 -11.60
C THR A 77 -0.22 6.42 -12.92
N PRO A 78 0.07 7.41 -13.78
CA PRO A 78 0.83 7.17 -15.01
C PRO A 78 2.19 6.53 -14.73
N ALA A 79 2.61 5.60 -15.59
CA ALA A 79 3.84 4.81 -15.42
C ALA A 79 5.14 5.64 -15.27
N ARG A 80 5.14 6.90 -15.73
CA ARG A 80 6.28 7.84 -15.66
C ARG A 80 6.14 8.89 -14.55
N HIS A 81 5.14 8.78 -13.70
CA HIS A 81 4.92 9.75 -12.63
C HIS A 81 5.91 9.55 -11.48
N SER A 82 6.47 10.64 -10.95
CA SER A 82 7.54 10.62 -9.94
C SER A 82 7.13 10.00 -8.60
N THR A 83 5.82 9.94 -8.31
CA THR A 83 5.29 9.38 -7.06
C THR A 83 5.05 7.87 -7.12
N LEU A 84 5.04 7.26 -8.32
CA LEU A 84 4.74 5.84 -8.51
C LEU A 84 5.71 4.91 -7.74
N PRO A 85 7.04 5.14 -7.71
CA PRO A 85 7.95 4.33 -6.89
C PRO A 85 7.58 4.30 -5.41
N GLY A 86 7.16 5.43 -4.85
CA GLY A 86 6.71 5.52 -3.47
C GLY A 86 5.42 4.74 -3.21
N MET A 87 4.49 4.76 -4.17
CA MET A 87 3.24 3.99 -4.08
C MET A 87 3.49 2.48 -4.14
N LEU A 88 4.38 2.03 -5.04
CA LEU A 88 4.78 0.63 -5.14
C LEU A 88 5.47 0.15 -3.86
N TYR A 89 6.31 0.99 -3.25
CA TYR A 89 6.92 0.69 -1.96
C TYR A 89 5.88 0.55 -0.84
N ASN A 90 4.88 1.42 -0.78
CA ASN A 90 3.81 1.32 0.21
C ASN A 90 2.97 0.05 0.01
N LEU A 91 2.65 -0.29 -1.24
CA LEU A 91 1.93 -1.52 -1.59
C LEU A 91 2.74 -2.76 -1.22
N GLY A 92 4.05 -2.77 -1.51
CA GLY A 92 4.96 -3.85 -1.13
C GLY A 92 4.98 -4.08 0.39
N ASN A 93 5.04 -3.00 1.17
CA ASN A 93 4.96 -3.10 2.63
C ASN A 93 3.63 -3.72 3.09
N SER A 94 2.50 -3.32 2.52
CA SER A 94 1.21 -3.88 2.89
C SER A 94 1.12 -5.39 2.61
N PHE A 95 1.64 -5.84 1.47
CA PHE A 95 1.77 -7.28 1.17
C PHE A 95 2.72 -7.99 2.13
N TRP A 96 3.86 -7.39 2.45
CA TRP A 96 4.82 -7.95 3.41
C TRP A 96 4.17 -8.12 4.79
N HIS A 97 3.51 -7.09 5.30
CA HIS A 97 2.79 -7.12 6.57
C HIS A 97 1.72 -8.21 6.62
N ARG A 98 0.94 -8.37 5.54
CA ARG A 98 -0.03 -9.46 5.44
C ARG A 98 0.65 -10.82 5.38
N SER A 99 1.75 -10.96 4.63
CA SER A 99 2.51 -12.21 4.50
C SER A 99 3.06 -12.71 5.83
N VAL A 100 3.54 -11.82 6.70
CA VAL A 100 4.06 -12.15 8.02
C VAL A 100 2.97 -12.73 8.92
N LEU A 101 1.74 -12.19 8.85
CA LEU A 101 0.63 -12.71 9.64
C LEU A 101 0.02 -13.99 9.08
N THR A 102 -0.17 -14.07 7.76
CA THR A 102 -0.84 -15.22 7.12
C THR A 102 0.13 -16.36 6.79
N ARG A 103 1.44 -16.14 6.93
CA ARG A 103 2.53 -17.01 6.45
C ARG A 103 2.37 -17.39 4.97
N SER A 104 1.83 -16.46 4.18
CA SER A 104 1.60 -16.64 2.75
C SER A 104 2.87 -16.36 1.95
N GLY A 105 3.48 -17.41 1.40
CA GLY A 105 4.63 -17.26 0.50
C GLY A 105 4.29 -16.48 -0.78
N ASN A 106 3.03 -16.51 -1.22
CA ASN A 106 2.57 -15.74 -2.37
C ASN A 106 2.60 -14.23 -2.10
N ASP A 107 2.11 -13.80 -0.93
CA ASP A 107 2.14 -12.38 -0.54
C ASP A 107 3.58 -11.88 -0.36
N LEU A 108 4.47 -12.73 0.15
CA LEU A 108 5.89 -12.42 0.25
C LEU A 108 6.53 -12.19 -1.13
N ASN A 109 6.27 -13.08 -2.10
CA ASN A 109 6.78 -12.92 -3.46
C ASN A 109 6.27 -11.64 -4.13
N ILE A 110 4.99 -11.31 -3.93
CA ILE A 110 4.41 -10.06 -4.44
C ILE A 110 5.10 -8.84 -3.81
N SER A 111 5.36 -8.85 -2.50
CA SER A 111 6.06 -7.74 -1.84
C SER A 111 7.46 -7.49 -2.42
N ILE A 112 8.24 -8.55 -2.64
CA ILE A 112 9.58 -8.49 -3.22
C ILE A 112 9.53 -7.91 -4.64
N ALA A 113 8.62 -8.39 -5.47
CA ALA A 113 8.45 -7.90 -6.84
C ALA A 113 8.10 -6.40 -6.88
N LEU A 114 7.26 -5.93 -5.97
CA LEU A 114 6.87 -4.52 -5.86
C LEU A 114 8.04 -3.64 -5.39
N PHE A 115 8.84 -4.10 -4.43
CA PHE A 115 10.04 -3.37 -3.99
C PHE A 115 11.07 -3.22 -5.12
N ILE A 116 11.33 -4.30 -5.86
CA ILE A 116 12.23 -4.27 -7.01
C ILE A 116 11.68 -3.32 -8.09
N SER A 117 10.37 -3.36 -8.37
CA SER A 117 9.73 -2.48 -9.35
C SER A 117 9.81 -1.01 -8.99
N GLY A 118 9.71 -0.67 -7.70
CA GLY A 118 9.90 0.70 -7.20
C GLY A 118 11.36 1.18 -7.34
N ALA A 119 12.32 0.29 -7.10
CA ALA A 119 13.75 0.62 -7.16
C ALA A 119 14.31 0.73 -8.59
N THR A 120 13.83 -0.12 -9.51
CA THR A 120 14.40 -0.23 -10.87
C THR A 120 13.86 0.79 -11.86
N ARG A 121 12.66 1.36 -11.64
CA ARG A 121 12.05 2.33 -12.57
C ARG A 121 12.69 3.74 -12.59
N GLY A 122 13.72 3.98 -11.76
CA GLY A 122 14.58 5.15 -11.82
C GLY A 122 15.78 5.02 -12.77
N TYR A 123 16.05 3.82 -13.29
CA TYR A 123 17.13 3.54 -14.23
C TYR A 123 16.55 2.81 -15.47
N GLY A 124 17.05 3.10 -16.67
CA GLY A 124 16.56 2.52 -17.93
C GLY A 124 16.71 0.98 -18.04
N PRO A 125 16.49 0.43 -19.25
CA PRO A 125 15.50 -0.61 -19.57
C PRO A 125 15.66 -1.95 -18.81
N PRO A 126 14.59 -2.76 -18.76
CA PRO A 126 14.36 -3.74 -17.70
C PRO A 126 15.17 -5.03 -17.89
N ILE A 127 15.59 -5.55 -16.73
CA ILE A 127 16.27 -6.82 -16.51
C ILE A 127 15.47 -7.96 -17.16
N SER A 128 16.02 -8.51 -18.23
CA SER A 128 15.52 -9.65 -18.99
C SER A 128 15.81 -11.02 -18.35
N GLU A 129 15.99 -11.11 -17.03
CA GLU A 129 16.38 -12.36 -16.36
C GLU A 129 15.59 -12.61 -15.06
N ILE A 130 14.26 -12.60 -15.15
CA ILE A 130 13.45 -13.45 -14.26
C ILE A 130 12.61 -14.38 -15.15
N GLY A 131 13.31 -15.05 -16.07
CA GLY A 131 12.82 -16.29 -16.66
C GLY A 131 13.03 -17.42 -15.66
N SER A 132 11.99 -18.23 -15.45
CA SER A 132 12.01 -19.55 -14.79
C SER A 132 11.60 -19.60 -13.31
N SER A 133 10.38 -19.15 -12.97
CA SER A 133 9.39 -20.06 -12.38
C SER A 133 8.04 -19.36 -12.18
N GLN A 134 7.01 -19.93 -12.81
CA GLN A 134 5.58 -19.68 -12.58
C GLN A 134 5.11 -18.23 -12.61
N THR A 135 4.65 -17.82 -13.81
CA THR A 135 3.52 -16.94 -14.09
C THR A 135 2.90 -16.21 -12.89
N LEU A 136 3.58 -15.21 -12.34
CA LEU A 136 2.89 -14.09 -11.69
C LEU A 136 2.50 -13.11 -12.79
N GLY A 137 1.46 -13.49 -13.54
CA GLY A 137 0.75 -12.55 -14.39
C GLY A 137 0.19 -11.47 -13.47
N PHE A 138 0.86 -10.33 -13.40
CA PHE A 138 0.31 -9.14 -12.78
C PHE A 138 -0.62 -8.48 -13.81
N PRO A 139 -1.96 -8.62 -13.71
CA PRO A 139 -2.89 -8.02 -14.68
C PRO A 139 -2.83 -6.49 -14.69
N PHE A 140 -2.25 -5.88 -13.66
CA PHE A 140 -2.24 -4.44 -13.44
C PHE A 140 -1.12 -3.69 -14.19
N LEU A 141 -0.18 -4.41 -14.83
CA LEU A 141 0.97 -3.81 -15.51
C LEU A 141 0.94 -3.94 -17.04
N GLN A 142 -0.14 -4.49 -17.62
CA GLN A 142 -0.24 -4.73 -19.08
C GLN A 142 -1.03 -3.68 -19.87
N ALA A 143 -1.63 -2.68 -19.26
CA ALA A 143 -2.42 -1.68 -19.98
C ALA A 143 -1.62 -0.41 -20.27
N SER A 144 -0.89 -0.39 -21.39
CA SER A 144 -0.55 0.81 -22.20
C SER A 144 0.31 0.37 -23.39
N SER A 145 -0.34 -0.20 -24.41
CA SER A 145 0.22 -0.35 -25.77
C SER A 145 -0.04 0.91 -26.58
#